data_AF-A0A968GTE5-F1
#
_entry.id   AF-A0A968GTE5-F1
#
_cell.length_a   1.000
_cell.length_b   1.000
_cell.length_c   1.000
_cell.angle_alpha   90.00
_cell.angle_beta   90.00
_cell.angle_gamma   90.00
#
_symmetry.space_group_name_H-M   'P 1'
#
loop_
_entity.id
_entity.type
_entity.pdbx_description
1 polymer ?
#
loop_
_entity_poly.entity_id
_entity_poly.type
_entity_poly.pdbx_seq_one_letter_code
_entity_poly.pdbx_strand_id
1 'polypeptide(L)' 'MTLTIGTQLDNYTAVNMRTFTKIVDAVGGIDVTLPKTVDGRTADDRDKRLLFLEGTHHLNGTQALTLARIRNDGVISRAA' A
#
# COMPACT_ATOMS: atom_id res chain seq x y z
N MET A 1 4.83 -29.74 -15.40
CA MET A 1 4.36 -28.38 -15.05
C MET A 1 4.48 -28.24 -13.54
N THR A 2 5.54 -27.60 -13.08
CA THR A 2 5.98 -27.55 -11.67
C THR A 2 5.38 -26.33 -10.98
N LEU A 3 4.42 -26.55 -10.08
CA LEU A 3 3.85 -25.51 -9.23
C LEU A 3 4.76 -25.30 -8.02
N THR A 4 5.53 -24.21 -8.06
CA THR A 4 6.43 -23.75 -7.00
C THR A 4 5.63 -23.17 -5.85
N ILE A 5 5.02 -24.02 -5.02
CA ILE A 5 4.86 -23.91 -3.56
C ILE A 5 4.03 -25.11 -3.10
N GLY A 6 4.70 -26.07 -2.45
CA GLY A 6 4.10 -27.30 -1.94
C GLY A 6 3.31 -27.08 -0.65
N THR A 7 2.31 -26.20 -0.68
CA THR A 7 1.47 -25.91 0.48
C THR A 7 0.00 -25.86 0.04
N GLN A 8 -0.86 -26.60 0.75
CA GLN A 8 -2.32 -26.47 0.59
C GLN A 8 -2.70 -25.02 0.96
N LEU A 9 -3.23 -24.30 -0.02
CA LEU A 9 -3.77 -22.96 0.19
C LEU A 9 -5.18 -23.11 0.80
N ASP A 10 -5.26 -23.27 2.13
CA ASP A 10 -6.55 -23.56 2.79
C ASP A 10 -7.52 -22.36 2.79
N ASN A 11 -7.03 -21.12 2.65
CA ASN A 11 -7.89 -19.94 2.61
C ASN A 11 -7.31 -18.87 1.66
N TYR A 12 -7.97 -18.62 0.53
CA TYR A 12 -7.71 -17.45 -0.29
C TYR A 12 -8.55 -16.28 0.24
N THR A 13 -7.95 -15.41 1.06
CA THR A 13 -8.60 -14.14 1.38
C THR A 13 -8.41 -13.18 0.21
N ALA A 14 -9.39 -13.16 -0.69
CA ALA A 14 -9.54 -12.08 -1.66
C ALA A 14 -9.88 -10.79 -0.90
N VAL A 15 -8.87 -10.09 -0.38
CA VAL A 15 -9.09 -8.77 0.22
C VAL A 15 -9.39 -7.80 -0.92
N ASN A 16 -10.68 -7.60 -1.18
CA ASN A 16 -11.12 -6.51 -2.04
C ASN A 16 -10.62 -5.20 -1.41
N MET A 17 -10.18 -4.26 -2.25
CA MET A 17 -9.73 -2.92 -1.84
C MET A 17 -10.75 -2.22 -0.92
N ARG A 18 -12.06 -2.47 -1.14
CA ARG A 18 -13.14 -1.97 -0.28
C ARG A 18 -13.11 -2.57 1.13
N THR A 19 -12.79 -3.86 1.24
CA THR A 19 -12.68 -4.56 2.54
C THR A 19 -11.46 -4.06 3.31
N PHE A 20 -10.34 -3.82 2.63
CA PHE A 20 -9.16 -3.21 3.23
C PHE A 20 -9.48 -1.86 3.85
N THR A 21 -10.09 -0.95 3.08
CA THR A 21 -10.47 0.39 3.57
C THR A 21 -11.38 0.29 4.80
N LYS A 22 -12.41 -0.57 4.74
CA LYS A 22 -13.33 -0.77 5.88
C LYS A 22 -12.64 -1.29 7.14
N ILE A 23 -11.68 -2.20 7.01
CA ILE A 23 -10.94 -2.73 8.17
C ILE A 23 -10.12 -1.63 8.81
N VAL A 24 -9.36 -0.86 8.01
CA VAL A 24 -8.55 0.27 8.50
C VAL A 24 -9.43 1.32 9.16
N ASP A 25 -10.55 1.68 8.53
CA ASP A 25 -11.49 2.65 9.10
C ASP A 25 -12.13 2.12 10.40
N ALA A 26 -12.44 0.82 10.48
CA ALA A 26 -13.04 0.20 11.65
C ALA A 26 -12.10 0.15 12.87
N VAL A 27 -10.79 0.07 12.65
CA VAL A 27 -9.79 0.17 13.74
C VAL A 27 -9.40 1.60 14.09
N GLY A 28 -10.02 2.59 13.44
CA GLY A 28 -9.77 4.00 13.69
C GLY A 28 -8.60 4.61 12.90
N GLY A 29 -8.09 3.92 11.88
CA GLY A 29 -6.92 4.32 11.11
C GLY A 29 -5.66 3.54 11.47
N ILE A 30 -4.59 3.76 10.71
CA ILE A 30 -3.27 3.17 10.95
C ILE A 30 -2.17 4.24 10.96
N ASP A 31 -1.19 4.09 11.84
CA ASP A 31 -0.01 4.94 11.84
C ASP A 31 1.10 4.32 10.96
N VAL A 32 1.57 5.08 9.98
CA VAL A 32 2.64 4.67 9.07
C VAL A 32 3.76 5.69 9.15
N THR A 33 4.98 5.21 9.44
CA THR A 33 6.17 6.07 9.40
C THR A 33 6.89 5.88 8.08
N LEU A 34 6.96 6.96 7.29
CA LEU A 34 7.61 6.98 5.99
C LEU A 34 9.05 7.48 6.15
N PRO A 35 10.07 6.67 5.79
CA PRO A 35 11.47 7.07 5.88
C PRO A 35 11.86 8.11 4.81
N LYS A 36 11.01 8.31 3.79
CA LYS A 36 11.18 9.29 2.73
C LYS A 36 9.81 9.69 2.18
N THR A 37 9.73 10.90 1.62
CA THR A 37 8.54 11.37 0.90
C THR A 37 8.18 10.41 -0.24
N VAL A 38 6.93 10.00 -0.29
CA VAL A 38 6.32 9.20 -1.35
C VAL A 38 5.44 10.13 -2.18
N ASP A 39 5.84 10.35 -3.44
CA ASP A 39 5.07 11.13 -4.41
C ASP A 39 4.47 10.20 -5.46
N GLY A 40 3.16 9.99 -5.38
CA GLY A 40 2.39 9.19 -6.33
C GLY A 40 1.74 10.00 -7.44
N ARG A 41 2.01 11.31 -7.53
CA ARG A 41 1.42 12.18 -8.56
C ARG A 41 1.98 11.85 -9.94
N THR A 42 1.14 11.97 -10.96
CA THR A 42 1.48 11.75 -12.37
C THR A 42 1.28 13.04 -13.17
N ALA A 43 1.59 13.00 -14.48
CA ALA A 43 1.28 14.11 -15.38
C ALA A 43 -0.23 14.41 -15.43
N ASP A 44 -1.05 13.36 -15.33
CA ASP A 44 -2.51 13.42 -15.41
C ASP A 44 -3.19 13.69 -14.06
N ASP A 45 -2.56 13.29 -12.95
CA ASP A 45 -3.11 13.49 -11.60
C ASP A 45 -2.05 14.07 -10.65
N ARG A 46 -2.16 15.37 -10.37
CA ARG A 46 -1.26 16.13 -9.49
C ARG A 46 -1.87 16.43 -8.12
N ASP A 47 -2.96 15.75 -7.76
CA ASP A 47 -3.66 16.00 -6.51
C ASP A 47 -2.76 15.72 -5.29
N LYS A 48 -2.87 16.57 -4.27
CA LYS A 48 -2.15 16.42 -2.99
C LYS A 48 -2.48 15.11 -2.28
N ARG A 49 -3.63 14.48 -2.58
CA ARG A 49 -4.01 13.15 -2.04
C ARG A 49 -3.02 12.03 -2.40
N LEU A 50 -2.15 12.26 -3.39
CA LEU A 50 -1.12 11.32 -3.84
C LEU A 50 0.26 11.64 -3.27
N LEU A 51 0.40 12.70 -2.47
CA LEU A 51 1.66 13.14 -1.88
C LEU A 51 1.69 12.84 -0.38
N PHE A 52 2.64 12.01 0.05
CA PHE A 52 2.87 11.68 1.46
C PHE A 52 4.30 12.08 1.83
N LEU A 53 4.45 13.05 2.73
CA LEU A 53 5.76 13.54 3.15
C LEU A 53 6.50 12.51 4.02
N GLU A 54 7.80 12.68 4.23
CA GLU A 54 8.52 11.91 5.25
C GLU A 54 7.95 12.16 6.66
N GLY A 55 8.05 11.16 7.54
CA GLY A 55 7.56 11.22 8.92
C GLY A 55 6.37 10.29 9.18
N THR A 56 5.76 10.45 10.37
CA THR A 56 4.65 9.62 10.84
C THR A 56 3.31 10.20 10.40
N HIS A 57 2.48 9.37 9.77
CA HIS A 57 1.15 9.73 9.30
C HIS A 57 0.11 8.81 9.89
N HIS A 58 -0.98 9.40 10.39
CA HIS A 58 -2.18 8.66 10.72
C HIS A 58 -3.10 8.61 9.51
N LEU A 59 -3.29 7.42 8.94
CA LEU A 59 -3.99 7.19 7.68
C LEU A 59 -5.32 6.49 7.90
N ASN A 60 -6.39 7.06 7.32
CA ASN A 60 -7.65 6.33 7.16
C ASN A 60 -7.54 5.27 6.04
N GLY A 61 -8.55 4.44 5.88
CA GLY A 61 -8.53 3.32 4.95
C GLY A 61 -8.42 3.72 3.48
N THR A 62 -8.85 4.92 3.10
CA THR A 62 -8.69 5.42 1.72
C THR A 62 -7.26 5.90 1.47
N GLN A 63 -6.67 6.60 2.44
CA GLN A 63 -5.29 7.07 2.36
C GLN A 63 -4.30 5.90 2.44
N ALA A 64 -4.51 4.96 3.36
CA ALA A 64 -3.73 3.73 3.48
C ALA A 64 -3.77 2.92 2.18
N LEU A 65 -4.95 2.81 1.56
CA LEU A 65 -5.10 2.13 0.28
C LEU A 65 -4.39 2.89 -0.85
N THR A 66 -4.47 4.21 -0.84
CA THR A 66 -3.80 5.06 -1.84
C THR A 66 -2.29 4.86 -1.74
N LEU A 67 -1.71 4.97 -0.54
CA LEU A 67 -0.29 4.74 -0.28
C LEU A 67 0.14 3.32 -0.69
N ALA A 68 -0.63 2.29 -0.35
CA ALA A 68 -0.32 0.90 -0.70
C ALA A 68 -0.35 0.62 -2.22
N ARG A 69 -1.08 1.43 -3.00
CA ARG A 69 -1.17 1.30 -4.46
C ARG A 69 -0.13 2.11 -5.21
N ILE A 70 0.52 3.09 -4.56
CA ILE A 70 1.64 3.81 -5.17
C ILE A 70 2.79 2.83 -5.34
N ARG A 71 3.02 2.43 -6.58
CA ARG A 71 4.22 1.70 -6.98
C ARG A 71 5.26 2.74 -7.33
N ASN A 72 6.15 3.04 -6.40
CA ASN A 72 7.39 3.71 -6.77
C ASN A 72 8.27 2.62 -7.42
N ASP A 73 8.83 2.87 -8.61
CA ASP A 73 9.67 1.93 -9.37
C ASP A 73 11.01 1.66 -8.65
N GLY A 74 10.93 1.11 -7.44
CA GLY A 74 12.02 0.42 -6.79
C GLY A 74 12.17 -0.95 -7.44
N VAL A 75 12.68 -0.96 -8.66
CA VAL A 75 13.41 -2.10 -9.22
C VAL A 75 14.23 -2.70 -8.10
N ILE A 76 13.85 -3.91 -7.67
CA ILE A 76 14.64 -4.87 -6.87
C ILE A 76 16.06 -4.37 -6.61
N SER A 77 16.31 -3.79 -5.44
CA SER A 77 17.68 -3.54 -4.97
C SER A 77 18.34 -4.89 -4.81
N ARG A 78 19.07 -5.29 -5.84
CA ARG A 78 19.97 -6.43 -5.78
C ARG A 78 21.09 -6.03 -4.84
N ALA A 79 21.11 -6.64 -3.66
CA ALA A 79 22.34 -6.70 -2.88
C ALA A 79 23.36 -7.47 -3.71
N ALA A 80 24.39 -6.76 -4.18
CA ALA A 80 25.65 -7.29 -4.68
C ALA A 80 26.75 -6.35 -4.19
#